data_AF-A0A7Z7YS46-F1
#
_entry.id   AF-A0A7Z7YS46-F1
#
_cell.length_a   1.000
_cell.length_b   1.000
_cell.length_c   1.000
_cell.angle_alpha   90.00
_cell.angle_beta   90.00
_cell.angle_gamma   90.00
#
_symmetry.space_group_name_H-M   'P 1'
#
loop_
_entity.id
_entity.type
_entity.pdbx_description
1 polymer ?
#
loop_
_entity_poly.entity_id
_entity_poly.type
_entity_poly.pdbx_seq_one_letter_code
_entity_poly.pdbx_strand_id
1 'polypeptide(L)'
;FDHIAMISIVTTVIGASAGAFGWLIFEYILKKTTSLLGLLSGALSGLVAITPAAGYVSYMSAMIIAIMGGIGCYIVINLIKVKLQYNDALDAFGIHGVGGILGAVFTGVFQSHQINSAVENGFIYIGDFKIVVIQL
;
A
#
# COMPACT_ATOMS: atom_id res chain seq x y z
N PHE A 1 -4.44 10.58 -24.60
CA PHE A 1 -3.93 10.54 -23.22
C PHE A 1 -2.94 9.41 -23.11
N ASP A 2 -1.85 9.61 -22.35
CA ASP A 2 -0.87 8.56 -22.08
C ASP A 2 -1.53 7.44 -21.25
N HIS A 3 -1.37 6.18 -21.70
CA HIS A 3 -2.02 5.02 -21.09
C HIS A 3 -1.51 4.75 -19.66
N ILE A 4 -0.21 4.88 -19.43
CA ILE A 4 0.41 4.64 -18.13
C ILE A 4 0.01 5.73 -17.13
N ALA A 5 -0.06 6.98 -17.58
CA ALA A 5 -0.57 8.08 -16.76
C ALA A 5 -2.03 7.85 -16.35
N MET A 6 -2.87 7.36 -17.27
CA MET A 6 -4.27 7.04 -16.97
C MET A 6 -4.39 5.93 -15.93
N ILE A 7 -3.67 4.83 -16.10
CA ILE A 7 -3.64 3.74 -15.12
C ILE A 7 -3.15 4.25 -13.77
N SER A 8 -2.05 5.02 -13.74
CA SER A 8 -1.47 5.55 -12.51
C SER A 8 -2.43 6.42 -11.71
N ILE A 9 -3.23 7.26 -12.39
CA ILE A 9 -4.26 8.07 -11.73
C ILE A 9 -5.35 7.17 -11.12
N VAL A 10 -5.84 6.18 -11.89
CA VAL A 10 -6.91 5.29 -11.43
C VAL A 10 -6.45 4.43 -10.26
N THR A 11 -5.26 3.82 -10.34
CA THR A 11 -4.68 3.04 -9.25
C THR A 11 -4.42 3.88 -8.02
N THR A 12 -4.06 5.16 -8.17
CA THR A 12 -3.90 6.11 -7.05
C THR A 12 -5.23 6.39 -6.33
N VAL A 13 -6.32 6.61 -7.07
CA VAL A 13 -7.67 6.81 -6.48
C VAL A 13 -8.17 5.54 -5.79
N ILE A 14 -7.96 4.38 -6.43
CA ILE A 14 -8.21 3.07 -5.81
C ILE A 14 -7.38 2.94 -4.54
N GLY A 15 -6.11 3.34 -4.59
CA GLY A 15 -5.17 3.26 -3.48
C GLY A 15 -5.65 4.02 -2.25
N ALA A 16 -6.07 5.28 -2.42
CA ALA A 16 -6.65 6.06 -1.34
C ALA A 16 -7.90 5.38 -0.73
N SER A 17 -8.83 4.96 -1.58
CA SER A 17 -10.11 4.37 -1.15
C SER A 17 -9.92 3.04 -0.43
N ALA A 18 -9.07 2.16 -1.00
CA ALA A 18 -8.81 0.82 -0.51
C ALA A 18 -7.92 0.82 0.76
N GLY A 19 -6.98 1.76 0.87
CA GLY A 19 -6.19 1.95 2.09
C GLY A 19 -7.04 2.45 3.26
N ALA A 20 -7.94 3.42 3.01
CA ALA A 20 -8.91 3.85 4.00
C ALA A 20 -9.78 2.68 4.47
N PHE A 21 -10.28 1.88 3.53
CA PHE A 21 -11.08 0.70 3.83
C PHE A 21 -10.30 -0.34 4.66
N GLY A 22 -9.07 -0.67 4.27
CA GLY A 22 -8.21 -1.62 5.00
C GLY A 22 -7.95 -1.17 6.44
N TRP A 23 -7.64 0.12 6.64
CA TRP A 23 -7.45 0.69 7.98
C TRP A 23 -8.73 0.60 8.81
N LEU A 24 -9.87 1.04 8.27
CA LEU A 24 -11.13 1.12 9.01
C LEU A 24 -11.68 -0.25 9.40
N ILE A 25 -11.53 -1.26 8.52
CA ILE A 25 -11.88 -2.64 8.88
C ILE A 25 -11.05 -3.09 10.08
N PHE A 26 -9.74 -2.88 10.03
CA PHE A 26 -8.85 -3.36 11.07
C PHE A 26 -9.03 -2.57 12.39
N GLU A 27 -9.28 -1.27 12.30
CA GLU A 27 -9.68 -0.41 13.41
C GLU A 27 -10.98 -0.92 14.04
N TYR A 28 -12.00 -1.20 13.24
CA TYR A 28 -13.28 -1.69 13.72
C TYR A 28 -13.17 -3.07 14.38
N ILE A 29 -12.37 -3.98 13.82
CA ILE A 29 -12.16 -5.31 14.41
C ILE A 29 -11.63 -5.18 15.85
N LEU A 30 -10.67 -4.28 16.08
CA LEU A 30 -9.97 -4.12 17.35
C LEU A 30 -10.66 -3.16 18.33
N LYS A 31 -11.14 -2.00 17.86
CA LYS A 31 -11.73 -0.93 18.69
C LYS A 31 -13.26 -0.94 18.70
N LYS A 32 -13.92 -1.73 17.83
CA LYS A 32 -15.39 -1.75 17.62
C LYS A 32 -16.01 -0.40 17.23
N THR A 33 -15.18 0.52 16.76
CA THR A 33 -15.57 1.84 16.25
C THR A 33 -14.62 2.25 15.12
N THR A 34 -15.00 3.26 14.36
CA THR A 34 -14.18 3.86 13.30
C THR A 34 -13.98 5.34 13.60
N SER A 35 -12.83 5.90 13.18
CA SER A 35 -12.52 7.31 13.40
C SER A 35 -12.26 8.05 12.09
N LEU A 36 -12.58 9.36 12.07
CA LEU A 36 -12.23 10.22 10.94
C LEU A 36 -10.71 10.26 10.72
N LEU A 37 -9.94 10.32 11.81
CA LEU A 37 -8.48 10.29 11.74
C LEU A 37 -7.99 8.95 11.16
N GLY A 38 -8.64 7.84 11.51
CA GLY A 38 -8.36 6.53 10.94
C GLY A 38 -8.67 6.46 9.45
N LEU A 39 -9.80 7.02 9.00
CA LEU A 39 -10.15 7.12 7.59
C LEU A 39 -9.09 7.90 6.81
N LEU A 40 -8.67 9.08 7.31
CA LEU A 40 -7.65 9.91 6.67
C LEU A 40 -6.27 9.25 6.68
N SER A 41 -5.87 8.64 7.79
CA SER A 41 -4.58 7.93 7.92
C SER A 41 -4.52 6.69 7.02
N GLY A 42 -5.63 5.96 6.92
CA GLY A 42 -5.77 4.83 6.01
C GLY A 42 -5.70 5.26 4.54
N ALA A 43 -6.36 6.36 4.18
CA ALA A 43 -6.27 6.91 2.82
C ALA A 43 -4.83 7.27 2.45
N LEU A 44 -4.12 7.96 3.35
CA LEU A 44 -2.70 8.28 3.18
C LEU A 44 -1.83 7.02 3.08
N SER A 45 -2.07 6.03 3.93
CA SER A 45 -1.34 4.76 3.92
C SER A 45 -1.50 4.01 2.60
N GLY A 46 -2.72 3.99 2.04
CA GLY A 46 -2.99 3.41 0.72
C GLY A 46 -2.33 4.16 -0.42
N LEU A 47 -2.33 5.51 -0.38
CA LEU A 47 -1.63 6.36 -1.35
C LEU A 47 -0.12 6.13 -1.33
N VAL A 48 0.48 6.04 -0.14
CA VAL A 48 1.90 5.72 0.00
C VAL A 48 2.18 4.31 -0.54
N ALA A 49 1.39 3.31 -0.14
CA ALA A 49 1.61 1.93 -0.56
C ALA A 49 1.50 1.74 -2.08
N ILE A 50 0.61 2.48 -2.76
CA ILE A 50 0.47 2.37 -4.22
C ILE A 50 1.51 3.18 -4.99
N THR A 51 2.17 4.17 -4.38
CA THR A 51 3.13 5.06 -5.04
C THR A 51 4.20 4.33 -5.87
N PRO A 52 4.91 3.30 -5.37
CA PRO A 52 5.90 2.58 -6.18
C PRO A 52 5.29 1.69 -7.27
N ALA A 53 4.00 1.37 -7.18
CA ALA A 53 3.32 0.40 -8.03
C ALA A 53 2.37 1.04 -9.08
N ALA A 54 2.05 2.33 -8.95
CA ALA A 54 0.89 2.96 -9.57
C ALA A 54 0.79 2.74 -11.09
N GLY A 55 1.93 2.79 -11.80
CA GLY A 55 2.00 2.61 -13.25
C GLY A 55 2.35 1.20 -13.71
N TYR A 56 2.38 0.21 -12.82
CA TYR A 56 2.93 -1.13 -13.10
C TYR A 56 1.96 -2.27 -12.77
N VAL A 57 0.87 -2.00 -12.04
CA VAL A 57 -0.04 -3.04 -11.54
C VAL A 57 -1.46 -2.91 -12.06
N SER A 58 -2.19 -4.02 -12.08
CA SER A 58 -3.62 -4.02 -12.40
C SER A 58 -4.46 -3.32 -11.32
N TYR A 59 -5.70 -2.95 -11.64
CA TYR A 59 -6.62 -2.33 -10.67
C TYR A 59 -6.92 -3.22 -9.45
N MET A 60 -7.03 -4.55 -9.65
CA MET A 60 -7.25 -5.49 -8.55
C MET A 60 -6.01 -5.62 -7.67
N SER A 61 -4.82 -5.69 -8.28
CA SER A 61 -3.56 -5.66 -7.55
C SER A 61 -3.42 -4.37 -6.74
N ALA A 62 -3.73 -3.21 -7.32
CA ALA A 62 -3.69 -1.93 -6.63
C ALA A 62 -4.58 -1.89 -5.38
N MET A 63 -5.79 -2.46 -5.47
CA MET A 63 -6.71 -2.57 -4.34
C MET A 63 -6.13 -3.44 -3.22
N ILE A 64 -5.53 -4.59 -3.55
CA ILE A 64 -4.91 -5.49 -2.58
C ILE A 64 -3.73 -4.80 -1.89
N ILE A 65 -2.82 -4.19 -2.65
CA ILE A 65 -1.64 -3.47 -2.12
C ILE A 65 -2.08 -2.40 -1.13
N ALA A 66 -3.08 -1.61 -1.51
CA ALA A 66 -3.55 -0.50 -0.68
C ALA A 66 -4.26 -0.98 0.58
N ILE A 67 -5.09 -2.04 0.53
CA ILE A 67 -5.68 -2.66 1.74
C ILE A 67 -4.58 -3.12 2.69
N MET A 68 -3.57 -3.82 2.17
CA MET A 68 -2.45 -4.30 2.97
C MET A 68 -1.62 -3.14 3.54
N GLY A 69 -1.45 -2.05 2.78
CA GLY A 69 -0.83 -0.81 3.25
C GLY A 69 -1.60 -0.19 4.42
N GLY A 70 -2.92 -0.05 4.29
CA GLY A 70 -3.79 0.46 5.36
C GLY A 70 -3.72 -0.38 6.64
N ILE A 71 -3.77 -1.71 6.51
CA ILE A 71 -3.67 -2.65 7.64
C ILE A 71 -2.27 -2.59 8.28
N GLY A 72 -1.22 -2.64 7.46
CA GLY A 72 0.16 -2.65 7.93
C GLY A 72 0.53 -1.36 8.68
N CYS A 73 0.20 -0.20 8.11
CA CYS A 73 0.42 1.09 8.75
C CYS A 73 -0.40 1.21 10.05
N TYR A 74 -1.66 0.74 10.08
CA TYR A 74 -2.45 0.69 11.32
C TYR A 74 -1.72 -0.09 12.41
N ILE A 75 -1.23 -1.30 12.10
CA ILE A 75 -0.56 -2.17 13.05
C ILE A 75 0.68 -1.48 13.62
N VAL A 76 1.50 -0.87 12.76
CA VAL A 76 2.71 -0.20 13.23
C VAL A 76 2.37 0.99 14.13
N ILE A 77 1.43 1.83 13.72
CA ILE A 77 1.08 3.07 14.45
C ILE A 77 0.35 2.78 15.76
N ASN A 78 -0.63 1.89 15.76
CA ASN A 78 -1.52 1.69 16.91
C ASN A 78 -1.04 0.57 17.84
N LEU A 79 -0.21 -0.37 17.36
CA LEU A 79 0.25 -1.51 18.17
C LEU A 79 1.76 -1.47 18.41
N ILE A 80 2.58 -1.39 17.36
CA ILE A 80 4.04 -1.49 17.50
C ILE A 80 4.62 -0.23 18.14
N LYS A 81 4.24 0.97 17.67
CA LYS A 81 4.67 2.25 18.23
C LYS A 81 4.35 2.36 19.72
N VAL A 82 3.12 2.00 20.09
CA VAL A 82 2.67 2.02 21.49
C VAL A 82 3.46 1.02 22.34
N LYS A 83 3.72 -0.18 21.80
CA LYS A 83 4.50 -1.22 22.50
C LYS A 83 5.97 -0.86 22.67
N LEU A 84 6.60 -0.27 21.66
CA LEU A 84 8.02 0.11 21.67
C LEU A 84 8.28 1.49 22.27
N GLN A 85 7.23 2.29 22.48
CA GLN A 85 7.28 3.64 23.05
C GLN A 85 8.24 4.60 22.33
N TYR A 86 8.41 4.44 21.01
CA TYR A 86 9.19 5.41 20.23
C TYR A 86 8.35 6.63 19.87
N ASN A 87 9.02 7.78 19.75
CA ASN A 87 8.36 9.04 19.42
C ASN A 87 8.34 9.28 17.90
N ASP A 88 7.23 8.90 17.26
CA ASP A 88 6.89 9.34 15.91
C ASP A 88 5.65 10.23 15.99
N ALA A 89 5.91 11.52 16.20
CA ALA A 89 4.92 12.51 16.59
C ALA A 89 3.80 12.70 15.55
N LEU A 90 4.12 12.49 14.27
CA LEU A 90 3.19 12.68 13.15
C LEU A 90 2.84 11.37 12.44
N ASP A 91 3.23 10.22 13.01
CA ASP A 91 3.09 8.93 12.35
C ASP A 91 3.77 8.87 10.97
N ALA A 92 4.82 9.67 10.77
CA ALA A 92 5.50 9.80 9.49
C ALA A 92 6.21 8.50 9.11
N PHE A 93 6.90 7.87 10.06
CA PHE A 93 7.50 6.56 9.83
C PHE A 93 6.42 5.49 9.67
N GLY A 94 5.39 5.53 10.52
CA GLY A 94 4.29 4.57 10.48
C GLY A 94 3.49 4.57 9.18
N ILE A 95 3.26 5.74 8.56
CA ILE A 95 2.55 5.88 7.29
C ILE A 95 3.52 5.75 6.10
N HIS A 96 4.56 6.59 6.05
CA HIS A 96 5.42 6.71 4.88
C HIS A 96 6.50 5.63 4.84
N GLY A 97 7.17 5.37 5.98
CA GLY A 97 8.22 4.35 6.06
C GLY A 97 7.65 2.96 5.82
N VAL A 98 6.68 2.55 6.63
CA VAL A 98 6.05 1.22 6.54
C VAL A 98 5.27 1.08 5.23
N GLY A 99 4.44 2.06 4.88
CA GLY A 99 3.66 2.03 3.64
C GLY A 99 4.56 1.96 2.41
N GLY A 100 5.67 2.70 2.39
CA GLY A 100 6.65 2.67 1.31
C GLY A 100 7.33 1.30 1.18
N ILE A 101 7.75 0.70 2.29
CA ILE A 101 8.34 -0.66 2.30
C ILE A 101 7.34 -1.69 1.78
N LEU A 102 6.11 -1.69 2.31
CA LEU A 102 5.07 -2.60 1.86
C LEU A 102 4.77 -2.41 0.37
N GLY A 103 4.65 -1.16 -0.07
CA GLY A 103 4.44 -0.82 -1.47
C GLY A 103 5.55 -1.33 -2.39
N ALA A 104 6.82 -1.11 -2.03
CA ALA A 104 7.96 -1.56 -2.82
C ALA A 104 8.00 -3.09 -2.94
N VAL A 105 7.86 -3.80 -1.82
CA VAL A 105 7.81 -5.27 -1.81
C VAL A 105 6.64 -5.77 -2.66
N PHE A 106 5.44 -5.22 -2.48
CA PHE A 106 4.28 -5.65 -3.26
C PHE A 106 4.34 -5.23 -4.73
N THR A 107 5.11 -4.20 -5.09
CA THR A 107 5.38 -3.88 -6.50
C THR A 107 6.10 -5.05 -7.15
N GLY A 108 7.16 -5.57 -6.52
CA GLY A 108 7.84 -6.79 -7.01
C GLY A 108 6.92 -8.01 -7.08
N VAL A 109 5.91 -8.09 -6.21
CA VAL A 109 4.94 -9.19 -6.23
C VAL A 109 3.96 -9.07 -7.40
N PHE A 110 3.42 -7.87 -7.66
CA PHE A 110 2.25 -7.67 -8.52
C PHE A 110 2.50 -6.90 -9.83
N GLN A 111 3.70 -6.39 -10.09
CA GLN A 111 3.98 -5.67 -11.34
C GLN A 111 3.72 -6.57 -12.56
N SER A 112 3.26 -5.99 -13.67
CA SER A 112 2.89 -6.74 -14.87
C SER A 112 3.38 -6.05 -16.13
N HIS A 113 4.12 -6.81 -16.94
CA HIS A 113 4.57 -6.38 -18.27
C HIS A 113 3.38 -6.05 -19.19
N GLN A 114 2.21 -6.66 -18.96
CA GLN A 114 1.00 -6.36 -19.72
C GLN A 114 0.47 -4.94 -19.43
N ILE A 115 0.66 -4.46 -18.20
CA ILE A 115 0.24 -3.11 -17.78
C ILE A 115 1.25 -2.08 -18.27
N ASN A 116 2.55 -2.40 -18.13
CA ASN A 116 3.63 -1.53 -18.54
C ASN A 116 4.79 -2.36 -19.09
N SER A 117 5.11 -2.19 -20.38
CA SER A 117 6.18 -2.94 -21.04
C SER A 117 7.59 -2.56 -20.57
N ALA A 118 7.73 -1.56 -19.69
CA ALA A 118 9.01 -1.18 -19.09
C ALA A 118 9.41 -2.07 -17.90
N VAL A 119 8.52 -2.94 -17.40
CA VAL A 119 8.79 -3.82 -16.27
C VAL A 119 8.63 -5.29 -16.64
N GLU A 120 9.39 -6.16 -15.98
CA GLU A 120 9.17 -7.60 -16.00
C GLU A 120 7.92 -7.96 -15.19
N ASN A 121 7.39 -9.16 -15.42
CA ASN A 121 6.29 -9.69 -14.62
C ASN A 121 6.74 -9.99 -13.18
N GLY A 122 5.91 -9.61 -12.21
CA GLY A 122 6.13 -9.83 -10.78
C GLY A 122 5.92 -11.28 -10.37
N PHE A 123 6.26 -11.57 -9.11
CA PHE A 123 6.27 -12.92 -8.55
C PHE A 123 4.99 -13.73 -8.83
N ILE A 124 3.81 -13.12 -8.74
CA ILE A 124 2.54 -13.86 -8.92
C ILE A 124 2.36 -14.43 -10.35
N TYR A 125 3.07 -13.87 -11.31
CA TYR A 125 2.94 -14.24 -12.72
C TYR A 125 4.03 -15.21 -13.17
N ILE A 126 5.23 -15.12 -12.62
CA ILE A 126 6.40 -15.91 -13.05
C ILE A 126 6.91 -16.91 -12.00
N GLY A 127 6.53 -16.76 -10.72
CA GLY A 127 6.99 -17.60 -9.61
C GLY A 127 8.46 -17.39 -9.18
N ASP A 128 9.16 -16.42 -9.77
CA ASP A 128 10.56 -16.09 -9.43
C ASP A 128 10.61 -15.04 -8.32
N PHE A 129 11.23 -15.40 -7.18
CA PHE A 129 11.42 -14.48 -6.05
C PHE A 129 12.48 -13.40 -6.30
N LYS A 130 13.35 -13.57 -7.31
CA LYS A 130 14.40 -12.60 -7.64
C LYS A 130 13.84 -11.20 -7.82
N ILE A 131 12.67 -11.07 -8.44
CA ILE A 131 12.05 -9.76 -8.70
C ILE A 131 11.60 -9.05 -7.43
N VAL A 132 11.23 -9.80 -6.39
CA VAL A 132 10.88 -9.26 -5.07
C VAL A 132 12.15 -8.88 -4.31
N VAL A 133 13.21 -9.70 -4.41
CA VAL A 133 14.51 -9.44 -3.78
C VAL A 133 15.15 -8.15 -4.32
N ILE A 134 14.94 -7.81 -5.59
CA ILE A 134 15.41 -6.53 -6.17
C ILE A 134 14.77 -5.31 -5.49
N GLN A 135 13.61 -5.48 -4.86
CA GLN A 135 12.91 -4.39 -4.14
C GLN A 135 13.35 -4.23 -2.67
N LEU A 136 14.23 -5.12 -2.18
CA LEU A 136 14.74 -5.14 -0.79
C LEU A 136 16.13 -4.53 -0.69
#